data_AF-A0A973LQ90-F1
#
_entry.id   AF-A0A973LQ90-F1
#
_cell.length_a   1.000
_cell.length_b   1.000
_cell.length_c   1.000
_cell.angle_alpha   90.00
_cell.angle_beta   90.00
_cell.angle_gamma   90.00
#
_symmetry.space_group_name_H-M   'P 1'
#
loop_
_entity.id
_entity.type
_entity.pdbx_description
1 polymer ?
#
loop_
_entity_poly.entity_id
_entity_poly.type
_entity_poly.pdbx_seq_one_letter_code
_entity_poly.pdbx_strand_id
1 'polypeptide(L)'
;MSIEPRARVAPERVLPVWAGTVPMAPETAAQQKVVQRICARAAPQGVEVGVAELPPGGLQVWIDAPAPIDPRESWVLHHRMAREVSLVGWHCEADNDRLLVLGWSAACLHNRVRLLQSGLSRLSDFEHTAQRAVQLEGEDPEGRPAAEVAAATCAAVGRRLRWPDRLAELDGFDRSSGLPHLQLLLAQVIGLEEKVAAACEEHLIMARVLARAVCEHYARHGDLPRARREVLAETRRWVHASSIIRGTATVRPAGAPRPHMGLTERRIAASVINHGVPRVTPAAVVPRTVHQEGP
;
A
#
# COMPACT_ATOMS: atom_id res chain seq x y z
N MET A 1 -2.03 -19.23 -63.83
CA MET A 1 -1.86 -18.83 -62.41
C MET A 1 -2.76 -17.63 -62.17
N SER A 2 -3.87 -17.84 -61.46
CA SER A 2 -4.91 -16.84 -61.21
C SER A 2 -4.64 -16.20 -59.84
N ILE A 3 -4.40 -14.90 -59.80
CA ILE A 3 -4.20 -14.14 -58.56
C ILE A 3 -5.56 -13.58 -58.16
N GLU A 4 -6.15 -14.13 -57.11
CA GLU A 4 -7.36 -13.56 -56.49
C GLU A 4 -7.06 -12.15 -55.94
N PRO A 5 -7.97 -11.17 -56.13
CA PRO A 5 -7.81 -9.85 -55.53
C PRO A 5 -8.16 -9.92 -54.04
N ARG A 6 -7.22 -9.44 -53.20
CA ARG A 6 -7.38 -9.30 -51.75
C ARG A 6 -8.64 -8.49 -51.43
N ALA A 7 -9.41 -9.01 -50.47
CA ALA A 7 -10.63 -8.42 -49.95
C ALA A 7 -10.45 -6.93 -49.55
N ARG A 8 -11.45 -6.12 -49.89
CA ARG A 8 -11.54 -4.70 -49.52
C ARG A 8 -11.52 -4.56 -47.99
N VAL A 9 -10.58 -3.77 -47.51
CA VAL A 9 -10.49 -3.30 -46.12
C VAL A 9 -11.80 -2.58 -45.77
N ALA A 10 -12.46 -3.00 -44.68
CA ALA A 10 -13.66 -2.36 -44.18
C ALA A 10 -13.34 -0.90 -43.80
N PRO A 11 -14.23 0.07 -44.09
CA PRO A 11 -13.99 1.46 -43.73
C PRO A 11 -13.92 1.60 -42.20
N GLU A 12 -12.93 2.39 -41.78
CA GLU A 12 -12.68 2.86 -40.42
C GLU A 12 -13.99 3.37 -39.80
N ARG A 13 -14.46 2.70 -38.73
CA ARG A 13 -15.67 3.10 -38.02
C ARG A 13 -15.36 4.35 -37.20
N VAL A 14 -15.73 5.51 -37.75
CA VAL A 14 -15.82 6.77 -37.00
C VAL A 14 -16.77 6.55 -35.81
N LEU A 15 -16.26 6.75 -34.59
CA LEU A 15 -17.07 6.68 -33.38
C LEU A 15 -18.12 7.80 -33.40
N PRO A 16 -19.38 7.53 -33.01
CA PRO A 16 -20.39 8.57 -32.89
C PRO A 16 -19.98 9.55 -31.79
N VAL A 17 -20.07 10.85 -32.10
CA VAL A 17 -19.95 11.94 -31.12
C VAL A 17 -21.20 11.90 -30.24
N TRP A 18 -21.07 11.37 -29.01
CA TRP A 18 -22.15 11.37 -28.03
C TRP A 18 -22.23 12.74 -27.35
N ALA A 19 -23.15 13.58 -27.81
CA ALA A 19 -23.57 14.79 -27.13
C ALA A 19 -24.58 14.43 -26.02
N GLY A 20 -24.08 14.16 -24.82
CA GLY A 20 -24.92 13.93 -23.65
C GLY A 20 -24.14 13.34 -22.49
N THR A 21 -23.73 14.17 -21.54
CA THR A 21 -23.17 13.73 -20.25
C THR A 21 -24.25 13.05 -19.42
N VAL A 22 -24.41 11.74 -19.59
CA VAL A 22 -25.09 10.91 -18.60
C VAL A 22 -24.28 11.02 -17.30
N PRO A 23 -24.90 11.37 -16.15
CA PRO A 23 -24.17 11.39 -14.89
C PRO A 23 -23.63 9.99 -14.61
N MET A 24 -22.31 9.88 -14.57
CA MET A 24 -21.63 8.61 -14.32
C MET A 24 -22.08 8.00 -13.00
N ALA A 25 -22.19 6.68 -12.95
CA ALA A 25 -22.37 5.99 -11.69
C ALA A 25 -21.19 6.31 -10.74
N PRO A 26 -21.44 6.54 -9.45
CA PRO A 26 -20.40 6.95 -8.50
C PRO A 26 -19.27 5.93 -8.37
N GLU A 27 -19.57 4.64 -8.58
CA GLU A 27 -18.60 3.55 -8.62
C GLU A 27 -17.60 3.70 -9.79
N THR A 28 -18.09 4.02 -10.98
CA THR A 28 -17.26 4.27 -12.18
C THR A 28 -16.38 5.50 -11.98
N ALA A 29 -16.89 6.55 -11.33
CA ALA A 29 -16.10 7.75 -11.02
C ALA A 29 -14.97 7.47 -10.02
N ALA A 30 -15.21 6.60 -9.03
CA ALA A 30 -14.17 6.17 -8.10
C ALA A 30 -13.12 5.32 -8.80
N GLN A 31 -13.54 4.38 -9.66
CA GLN A 31 -12.63 3.54 -10.46
C GLN A 31 -11.75 4.39 -11.38
N GLN A 32 -12.32 5.37 -12.08
CA GLN A 32 -11.58 6.29 -12.95
C GLN A 32 -10.48 7.03 -12.18
N LYS A 33 -10.78 7.58 -11.00
CA LYS A 33 -9.80 8.29 -10.16
C LYS A 33 -8.64 7.39 -9.73
N VAL A 34 -8.92 6.13 -9.40
CA VAL A 34 -7.88 5.15 -9.02
C VAL A 34 -7.00 4.81 -10.22
N VAL A 35 -7.60 4.47 -11.38
CA VAL A 35 -6.84 4.18 -12.60
C VAL A 35 -5.98 5.38 -12.99
N GLN A 36 -6.56 6.59 -12.97
CA GLN A 36 -5.82 7.82 -13.28
C GLN A 36 -4.63 8.02 -12.34
N ARG A 37 -4.81 7.83 -11.03
CA ARG A 37 -3.73 7.96 -10.03
C ARG A 37 -2.58 6.97 -10.30
N ILE A 38 -2.91 5.71 -10.58
CA ILE A 38 -1.94 4.65 -10.85
C ILE A 38 -1.16 4.96 -12.13
N CYS A 39 -1.86 5.32 -13.21
CA CYS A 39 -1.27 5.60 -14.51
C CYS A 39 -0.45 6.90 -14.50
N ALA A 40 -0.94 7.97 -13.86
CA ALA A 40 -0.22 9.24 -13.74
C ALA A 40 1.12 9.08 -13.01
N ARG A 41 1.19 8.23 -11.98
CA ARG A 41 2.46 7.91 -11.31
C ARG A 41 3.43 7.14 -12.21
N ALA A 42 2.91 6.32 -13.12
CA ALA A 42 3.74 5.60 -14.09
C ALA A 42 4.25 6.51 -15.21
N ALA A 43 3.60 7.65 -15.43
CA ALA A 43 3.95 8.62 -16.45
C ALA A 43 5.19 9.45 -16.09
N PRO A 44 5.99 9.87 -17.09
CA PRO A 44 7.02 10.89 -16.92
C PRO A 44 6.44 12.23 -16.44
N GLN A 45 7.30 13.09 -15.88
CA GLN A 45 6.89 14.46 -15.53
C GLN A 45 6.47 15.24 -16.79
N GLY A 46 5.40 16.02 -16.68
CA GLY A 46 4.86 16.83 -17.78
C GLY A 46 3.96 16.09 -18.77
N VAL A 47 3.72 14.79 -18.55
CA VAL A 47 2.75 14.00 -19.30
C VAL A 47 1.46 13.89 -18.50
N GLU A 48 0.35 14.32 -19.07
CA GLU A 48 -0.98 14.17 -18.47
C GLU A 48 -1.63 12.87 -18.90
N VAL A 49 -2.47 12.32 -18.02
CA VAL A 49 -3.16 11.04 -18.25
C VAL A 49 -4.66 11.28 -18.15
N GLY A 50 -5.34 11.06 -19.27
CA GLY A 50 -6.78 11.05 -19.36
C GLY A 50 -7.33 9.64 -19.14
N VAL A 51 -8.48 9.57 -18.47
CA VAL A 51 -9.23 8.32 -18.29
C VAL A 51 -10.70 8.62 -18.53
N ALA A 52 -11.40 7.78 -19.27
CA ALA A 52 -12.85 7.87 -19.47
C ALA A 52 -13.47 6.49 -19.55
N GLU A 53 -14.77 6.44 -19.30
CA GLU A 53 -15.59 5.23 -19.48
C GLU A 53 -15.71 4.86 -20.95
N LEU A 54 -15.62 3.56 -21.24
CA LEU A 54 -15.85 3.00 -22.56
C LEU A 54 -17.15 2.18 -22.54
N PRO A 55 -18.18 2.54 -23.33
CA PRO A 55 -19.37 1.71 -23.49
C PRO A 55 -19.05 0.39 -24.24
N PRO A 56 -19.58 -0.79 -23.84
CA PRO A 56 -20.60 -1.02 -22.81
C PRO A 56 -20.05 -1.25 -21.38
N GLY A 57 -18.76 -1.06 -21.15
CA GLY A 57 -18.14 -1.13 -19.82
C GLY A 57 -16.61 -1.11 -19.90
N GLY A 58 -15.97 -0.62 -18.84
CA GLY A 58 -14.51 -0.50 -18.73
C GLY A 58 -14.03 0.95 -18.85
N LEU A 59 -12.71 1.13 -18.78
CA LEU A 59 -12.06 2.44 -18.86
C LEU A 59 -11.05 2.45 -20.00
N GLN A 60 -11.02 3.54 -20.76
CA GLN A 60 -9.93 3.86 -21.68
C GLN A 60 -9.02 4.89 -21.03
N VAL A 61 -7.72 4.64 -21.11
CA VAL A 61 -6.64 5.53 -20.69
C VAL A 61 -5.93 6.02 -21.95
N TRP A 62 -5.69 7.31 -22.03
CA TRP A 62 -4.88 7.93 -23.07
C TRP A 62 -3.89 8.92 -22.46
N ILE A 63 -2.87 9.25 -23.24
CA ILE A 63 -1.85 10.21 -22.87
C ILE A 63 -2.21 11.55 -23.50
N ASP A 64 -2.20 12.61 -22.70
CA ASP A 64 -2.29 13.99 -23.16
C ASP A 64 -0.93 14.66 -22.94
N ALA A 65 -0.29 15.07 -24.03
CA ALA A 65 1.06 15.62 -23.99
C ALA A 65 1.15 16.87 -24.89
N PRO A 66 1.87 17.91 -24.44
CA PRO A 66 1.96 19.19 -25.16
C PRO A 66 2.67 19.08 -26.51
N ALA A 67 3.46 18.02 -26.73
CA ALA A 67 4.08 17.70 -28.00
C ALA A 67 3.76 16.25 -28.39
N PRO A 68 3.67 15.92 -29.70
CA PRO A 68 3.48 14.55 -30.15
C PRO A 68 4.57 13.65 -29.60
N ILE A 69 4.16 12.59 -28.89
CA ILE A 69 5.06 11.55 -28.40
C ILE A 69 5.36 10.59 -29.55
N ASP A 70 6.60 10.12 -29.65
CA ASP A 70 6.95 9.07 -30.61
C ASP A 70 6.06 7.82 -30.39
N PRO A 71 5.52 7.19 -31.44
CA PRO A 71 4.64 6.03 -31.29
C PRO A 71 5.24 4.87 -30.48
N ARG A 72 6.57 4.67 -30.54
CA ARG A 72 7.24 3.63 -29.73
C ARG A 72 7.29 4.03 -28.26
N GLU A 73 7.54 5.29 -27.97
CA GLU A 73 7.50 5.82 -26.61
C GLU A 73 6.10 5.74 -26.02
N SER A 74 5.06 6.05 -26.80
CA SER A 74 3.65 5.87 -26.42
C SER A 74 3.34 4.42 -26.09
N TRP A 75 3.75 3.48 -26.96
CA TRP A 75 3.58 2.04 -26.72
C TRP A 75 4.26 1.58 -25.41
N VAL A 76 5.52 1.97 -25.19
CA VAL A 76 6.24 1.64 -23.96
C VAL A 76 5.50 2.19 -22.73
N LEU A 77 4.96 3.40 -22.83
CA LEU A 77 4.27 4.04 -21.74
C LEU A 77 2.93 3.36 -21.41
N HIS A 78 2.11 3.03 -22.41
CA HIS A 78 0.87 2.27 -22.21
C HIS A 78 1.14 0.89 -21.60
N HIS A 79 2.18 0.18 -22.07
CA HIS A 79 2.57 -1.11 -21.47
C HIS A 79 3.07 -0.99 -20.03
N ARG A 80 3.79 0.10 -19.71
CA ARG A 80 4.18 0.39 -18.32
C ARG A 80 2.97 0.66 -17.45
N MET A 81 2.03 1.48 -17.90
CA MET A 81 0.78 1.74 -17.18
C MET A 81 -0.03 0.46 -16.99
N ALA A 82 -0.20 -0.35 -18.05
CA ALA A 82 -0.90 -1.63 -17.99
C ALA A 82 -0.31 -2.58 -16.94
N ARG A 83 1.02 -2.61 -16.82
CA ARG A 83 1.71 -3.38 -15.79
C ARG A 83 1.34 -2.89 -14.39
N GLU A 84 1.41 -1.58 -14.14
CA GLU A 84 1.09 -1.01 -12.83
C GLU A 84 -0.38 -1.24 -12.43
N VAL A 85 -1.29 -1.12 -13.39
CA VAL A 85 -2.72 -1.42 -13.21
C VAL A 85 -2.97 -2.91 -12.98
N SER A 86 -2.25 -3.78 -13.70
CA SER A 86 -2.33 -5.23 -13.48
C SER A 86 -1.80 -5.65 -12.11
N LEU A 87 -0.83 -4.93 -11.53
CA LEU A 87 -0.32 -5.21 -10.18
C LEU A 87 -1.35 -4.98 -9.07
N VAL A 88 -2.42 -4.20 -9.32
CA VAL A 88 -3.53 -4.02 -8.36
C VAL A 88 -4.66 -5.04 -8.56
N GLY A 89 -4.62 -5.85 -9.61
CA GLY A 89 -5.58 -6.94 -9.83
C GLY A 89 -6.53 -6.74 -11.03
N TRP A 90 -6.38 -5.65 -11.80
CA TRP A 90 -7.21 -5.39 -12.96
C TRP A 90 -6.67 -6.01 -14.25
N HIS A 91 -7.58 -6.43 -15.11
CA HIS A 91 -7.28 -6.81 -16.48
C HIS A 91 -7.06 -5.57 -17.34
N CYS A 92 -6.03 -5.60 -18.16
CA CYS A 92 -5.70 -4.53 -19.09
C CYS A 92 -5.35 -5.08 -20.46
N GLU A 93 -5.69 -4.32 -21.50
CA GLU A 93 -5.20 -4.49 -22.86
C GLU A 93 -4.50 -3.20 -23.28
N ALA A 94 -3.23 -3.27 -23.65
CA ALA A 94 -2.45 -2.12 -24.11
C ALA A 94 -2.19 -2.23 -25.61
N ASP A 95 -2.31 -1.10 -26.30
CA ASP A 95 -1.96 -0.91 -27.70
C ASP A 95 -1.07 0.35 -27.86
N ASN A 96 -0.69 0.69 -29.08
CA ASN A 96 0.17 1.83 -29.39
C ASN A 96 -0.43 3.18 -28.94
N ASP A 97 -1.74 3.34 -29.03
CA ASP A 97 -2.46 4.61 -28.86
C ASP A 97 -3.33 4.67 -27.61
N ARG A 98 -3.58 3.54 -26.94
CA ARG A 98 -4.46 3.48 -25.78
C ARG A 98 -4.18 2.31 -24.85
N LEU A 99 -4.68 2.44 -23.63
CA LEU A 99 -4.78 1.36 -22.65
C LEU A 99 -6.25 1.17 -22.26
N LEU A 100 -6.76 -0.05 -22.36
CA LEU A 100 -8.10 -0.44 -21.91
C LEU A 100 -8.00 -1.17 -20.57
N VAL A 101 -8.85 -0.80 -19.60
CA VAL A 101 -8.99 -1.46 -18.29
C VAL A 101 -10.37 -2.10 -18.23
N LEU A 102 -10.40 -3.42 -18.19
CA LEU A 102 -11.62 -4.22 -18.42
C LEU A 102 -12.27 -4.72 -17.13
N GLY A 103 -11.70 -4.40 -15.97
CA GLY A 103 -12.22 -4.80 -14.65
C GLY A 103 -11.34 -5.83 -13.94
N TRP A 104 -11.88 -6.50 -12.92
CA TRP A 104 -11.11 -7.47 -12.12
C TRP A 104 -10.69 -8.70 -12.92
N SER A 105 -9.46 -9.17 -12.70
CA SER A 105 -8.94 -10.41 -13.28
C SER A 105 -8.50 -11.37 -12.20
N ALA A 106 -9.00 -12.61 -12.29
CA ALA A 106 -8.52 -13.70 -11.44
C ALA A 106 -7.00 -13.87 -11.53
N ALA A 107 -6.43 -13.82 -12.74
CA ALA A 107 -4.98 -14.00 -12.93
C ALA A 107 -4.18 -12.87 -12.28
N CYS A 108 -4.62 -11.62 -12.44
CA CYS A 108 -3.94 -10.47 -11.83
C CYS A 108 -4.11 -10.46 -10.29
N LEU A 109 -5.28 -10.84 -9.78
CA LEU A 109 -5.52 -10.96 -8.32
C LEU A 109 -4.65 -12.05 -7.69
N HIS A 110 -4.54 -13.23 -8.31
CA HIS A 110 -3.60 -14.26 -7.84
C HIS A 110 -2.15 -13.77 -7.86
N ASN A 111 -1.78 -12.99 -8.88
CA ASN A 111 -0.45 -12.38 -8.93
C ASN A 111 -0.24 -11.41 -7.75
N ARG A 112 -1.24 -10.58 -7.45
CA ARG A 112 -1.19 -9.68 -6.30
C ARG A 112 -1.09 -10.43 -4.97
N VAL A 113 -1.84 -11.52 -4.78
CA VAL A 113 -1.72 -12.41 -3.62
C VAL A 113 -0.27 -12.88 -3.44
N ARG A 114 0.37 -13.39 -4.51
CA ARG A 114 1.78 -13.82 -4.45
C ARG A 114 2.73 -12.68 -4.10
N LEU A 115 2.53 -11.50 -4.68
CA LEU A 115 3.34 -10.32 -4.39
C LEU A 115 3.21 -9.88 -2.94
N LEU A 116 2.00 -9.87 -2.38
CA LEU A 116 1.75 -9.51 -0.99
C LEU A 116 2.35 -10.54 -0.03
N GLN A 117 2.20 -11.83 -0.32
CA GLN A 117 2.83 -12.90 0.47
C GLN A 117 4.37 -12.80 0.46
N SER A 118 4.97 -12.53 -0.70
CA SER A 118 6.41 -12.28 -0.82
C SER A 118 6.82 -10.98 -0.12
N GLY A 119 5.97 -9.96 -0.14
CA GLY A 119 6.16 -8.73 0.63
C GLY A 119 6.21 -9.02 2.13
N LEU A 120 5.23 -9.76 2.65
CA LEU A 120 5.15 -10.16 4.06
C LEU A 120 6.37 -10.96 4.52
N SER A 121 6.85 -11.91 3.72
CA SER A 121 8.04 -12.67 4.10
C SER A 121 9.26 -11.78 4.25
N ARG A 122 9.40 -10.75 3.39
CA ARG A 122 10.48 -9.76 3.47
C ARG A 122 10.31 -8.76 4.62
N LEU A 123 9.09 -8.52 5.07
CA LEU A 123 8.76 -7.65 6.21
C LEU A 123 8.77 -8.40 7.56
N SER A 124 9.12 -9.69 7.56
CA SER A 124 9.20 -10.47 8.80
C SER A 124 10.47 -10.18 9.62
N ASP A 125 11.52 -9.65 8.98
CA ASP A 125 12.81 -9.36 9.60
C ASP A 125 13.04 -7.85 9.78
N PHE A 126 13.41 -7.47 11.00
CA PHE A 126 13.66 -6.09 11.39
C PHE A 126 15.13 -5.67 11.29
N GLU A 127 16.07 -6.59 11.01
CA GLU A 127 17.51 -6.30 11.08
C GLU A 127 17.91 -5.08 10.25
N HIS A 128 17.49 -5.03 8.98
CA HIS A 128 17.76 -3.88 8.12
C HIS A 128 17.12 -2.58 8.61
N THR A 129 15.93 -2.65 9.19
CA THR A 129 15.25 -1.47 9.75
C THR A 129 15.99 -0.97 10.98
N ALA A 130 16.40 -1.89 11.86
CA ALA A 130 17.15 -1.59 13.06
C ALA A 130 18.49 -0.94 12.75
N GLN A 131 19.26 -1.52 11.82
CA GLN A 131 20.55 -0.99 11.41
C GLN A 131 20.41 0.45 10.89
N ARG A 132 19.45 0.69 9.99
CA ARG A 132 19.18 2.01 9.42
C ARG A 132 18.74 3.03 10.47
N ALA A 133 17.82 2.63 11.35
CA ALA A 133 17.33 3.48 12.40
C ALA A 133 18.42 3.87 13.41
N VAL A 134 19.29 2.93 13.77
CA VAL A 134 20.44 3.20 14.65
C VAL A 134 21.45 4.13 13.98
N GLN A 135 21.68 3.98 12.67
CA GLN A 135 22.52 4.92 11.91
C GLN A 135 21.86 6.29 11.71
N LEU A 136 20.61 6.48 12.16
CA LEU A 136 19.80 7.67 11.95
C LEU A 136 19.69 8.04 10.46
N GLU A 137 19.88 7.07 9.56
CA GLU A 137 20.00 7.32 8.12
C GLU A 137 21.08 8.33 7.70
N GLY A 138 22.15 8.44 8.49
CA GLY A 138 23.25 9.38 8.22
C GLY A 138 22.96 10.81 8.71
N GLU A 139 21.82 11.04 9.36
CA GLU A 139 21.53 12.31 10.03
C GLU A 139 22.42 12.51 11.26
N ASP A 140 22.84 13.76 11.47
CA ASP A 140 23.53 14.19 12.68
C ASP A 140 22.49 14.63 13.73
N PRO A 141 22.47 14.02 14.93
CA PRO A 141 21.57 14.44 16.00
C PRO A 141 22.03 15.71 16.73
N GLU A 142 23.23 16.24 16.46
CA GLU A 142 23.75 17.44 17.15
C GLU A 142 22.82 18.65 16.97
N GLY A 143 22.49 19.32 18.08
CA GLY A 143 21.64 20.52 18.10
C GLY A 143 20.17 20.31 17.73
N ARG A 144 19.72 19.06 17.51
CA ARG A 144 18.34 18.77 17.07
C ARG A 144 17.53 18.03 18.13
N PRO A 145 16.22 18.31 18.24
CA PRO A 145 15.33 17.53 19.10
C PRO A 145 15.27 16.05 18.64
N ALA A 146 15.38 15.13 19.59
CA ALA A 146 15.30 13.68 19.32
C ALA A 146 14.02 13.27 18.56
N ALA A 147 12.92 13.99 18.76
CA ALA A 147 11.67 13.75 18.05
C ALA A 147 11.77 14.06 16.55
N GLU A 148 12.49 15.11 16.17
CA GLU A 148 12.68 15.51 14.77
C GLU A 148 13.60 14.53 14.03
N VAL A 149 14.72 14.16 14.67
CA VAL A 149 15.64 13.15 14.13
C VAL A 149 14.91 11.83 13.92
N ALA A 150 14.13 11.37 14.92
CA ALA A 150 13.34 10.16 14.80
C ALA A 150 12.28 10.25 13.69
N ALA A 151 11.61 11.40 13.52
CA ALA A 151 10.66 11.60 12.43
C ALA A 151 11.33 11.54 11.05
N ALA A 152 12.49 12.17 10.90
CA ALA A 152 13.28 12.12 9.66
C ALA A 152 13.75 10.69 9.33
N THR A 153 14.26 9.97 10.32
CA THR A 153 14.63 8.55 10.20
C THR A 153 13.43 7.68 9.83
N CYS A 154 12.27 7.86 10.47
CA CYS A 154 11.04 7.16 10.09
C CYS A 154 10.63 7.43 8.65
N ALA A 155 10.67 8.69 8.21
CA ALA A 155 10.34 9.05 6.83
C ALA A 155 11.31 8.38 5.83
N ALA A 156 12.60 8.34 6.15
CA ALA A 156 13.62 7.67 5.34
C ALA A 156 13.45 6.14 5.33
N VAL A 157 13.00 5.52 6.42
CA VAL A 157 12.61 4.11 6.46
C VAL A 157 11.37 3.87 5.61
N GLY A 158 10.32 4.68 5.78
CA GLY A 158 9.06 4.59 5.04
C GLY A 158 9.24 4.63 3.53
N ARG A 159 10.07 5.56 3.02
CA ARG A 159 10.42 5.64 1.59
C ARG A 159 11.02 4.34 1.02
N ARG A 160 11.65 3.50 1.85
CA ARG A 160 12.22 2.22 1.40
C ARG A 160 11.27 1.04 1.51
N LEU A 161 10.24 1.11 2.37
CA LEU A 161 9.26 0.03 2.50
C LEU A 161 8.42 -0.11 1.22
N ARG A 162 8.22 0.97 0.45
CA ARG A 162 7.48 1.07 -0.84
C ARG A 162 6.00 0.66 -0.80
N TRP A 163 5.61 -0.27 0.07
CA TRP A 163 4.25 -0.76 0.24
C TRP A 163 3.25 0.31 0.70
N PRO A 164 3.57 1.23 1.64
CA PRO A 164 2.60 2.24 2.07
C PRO A 164 2.00 3.04 0.90
N ASP A 165 2.85 3.59 0.03
CA ASP A 165 2.41 4.34 -1.15
C ASP A 165 1.62 3.46 -2.13
N ARG A 166 2.00 2.18 -2.24
CA ARG A 166 1.37 1.19 -3.12
C ARG A 166 -0.01 0.75 -2.66
N LEU A 167 -0.24 0.72 -1.34
CA LEU A 167 -1.53 0.38 -0.76
C LEU A 167 -2.47 1.59 -0.83
N ALA A 168 -1.93 2.80 -0.60
CA ALA A 168 -2.69 4.05 -0.65
C ALA A 168 -3.29 4.39 -2.03
N GLU A 169 -2.84 3.71 -3.10
CA GLU A 169 -3.44 3.83 -4.45
C GLU A 169 -4.89 3.39 -4.49
N LEU A 170 -5.27 2.40 -3.67
CA LEU A 170 -6.61 1.82 -3.63
C LEU A 170 -7.45 2.38 -2.48
N ASP A 171 -6.92 3.32 -1.70
CA ASP A 171 -7.62 3.89 -0.55
C ASP A 171 -8.92 4.58 -0.97
N GLY A 172 -10.00 4.23 -0.26
CA GLY A 172 -11.33 4.77 -0.50
C GLY A 172 -12.05 4.19 -1.72
N PHE A 173 -11.48 3.20 -2.41
CA PHE A 173 -12.14 2.49 -3.49
C PHE A 173 -12.79 1.20 -2.98
N ASP A 174 -14.10 1.06 -3.21
CA ASP A 174 -14.82 -0.17 -2.91
C ASP A 174 -14.43 -1.26 -3.92
N ARG A 175 -14.00 -2.41 -3.40
CA ARG A 175 -13.43 -3.50 -4.18
C ARG A 175 -14.36 -4.69 -4.13
N SER A 176 -15.42 -4.59 -4.92
CA SER A 176 -16.46 -5.61 -5.03
C SER A 176 -16.55 -6.18 -6.45
N SER A 177 -17.23 -7.32 -6.59
CA SER A 177 -17.53 -7.94 -7.87
C SER A 177 -18.82 -8.74 -7.72
N GLY A 178 -19.64 -8.81 -8.77
CA GLY A 178 -20.80 -9.72 -8.81
C GLY A 178 -20.44 -11.20 -8.96
N LEU A 179 -19.17 -11.52 -9.25
CA LEU A 179 -18.72 -12.89 -9.49
C LEU A 179 -18.17 -13.51 -8.19
N PRO A 180 -18.76 -14.60 -7.66
CA PRO A 180 -18.38 -15.16 -6.35
C PRO A 180 -16.89 -15.52 -6.21
N HIS A 181 -16.29 -16.06 -7.28
CA HIS A 181 -14.87 -16.38 -7.30
C HIS A 181 -13.99 -15.12 -7.12
N LEU A 182 -14.33 -14.02 -7.77
CA LEU A 182 -13.58 -12.77 -7.66
C LEU A 182 -13.80 -12.12 -6.29
N GLN A 183 -15.00 -12.23 -5.71
CA GLN A 183 -15.26 -11.77 -4.35
C GLN A 183 -14.31 -12.40 -3.33
N LEU A 184 -14.12 -13.73 -3.39
CA LEU A 184 -13.21 -14.46 -2.50
C LEU A 184 -11.75 -14.01 -2.68
N LEU A 185 -11.31 -13.82 -3.93
CA LEU A 185 -9.95 -13.34 -4.21
C LEU A 185 -9.73 -11.90 -3.74
N LEU A 186 -10.72 -11.02 -3.94
CA LEU A 186 -10.66 -9.63 -3.46
C LEU A 186 -10.59 -9.58 -1.94
N ALA A 187 -11.41 -10.37 -1.24
CA ALA A 187 -11.34 -10.49 0.22
C ALA A 187 -9.97 -10.98 0.69
N GLN A 188 -9.38 -11.98 0.01
CA GLN A 188 -8.04 -12.46 0.31
C GLN A 188 -6.97 -11.37 0.10
N VAL A 189 -7.05 -10.61 -1.00
CA VAL A 189 -6.15 -9.49 -1.29
C VAL A 189 -6.27 -8.43 -0.20
N ILE A 190 -7.47 -8.00 0.15
CA ILE A 190 -7.73 -7.01 1.20
C ILE A 190 -7.09 -7.45 2.53
N GLY A 191 -7.35 -8.68 2.97
CA GLY A 191 -6.78 -9.19 4.22
C GLY A 191 -5.26 -9.35 4.19
N LEU A 192 -4.64 -9.55 3.02
CA LEU A 192 -3.18 -9.55 2.88
C LEU A 192 -2.59 -8.13 2.87
N GLU A 193 -3.27 -7.18 2.25
CA GLU A 193 -2.86 -5.77 2.26
C GLU A 193 -2.89 -5.19 3.67
N GLU A 194 -3.93 -5.48 4.45
CA GLU A 194 -4.01 -5.09 5.87
C GLU A 194 -2.82 -5.63 6.66
N LYS A 195 -2.45 -6.90 6.44
CA LYS A 195 -1.26 -7.50 7.07
C LYS A 195 0.04 -6.81 6.64
N VAL A 196 0.16 -6.46 5.36
CA VAL A 196 1.34 -5.74 4.85
C VAL A 196 1.41 -4.33 5.44
N ALA A 197 0.28 -3.63 5.52
CA ALA A 197 0.18 -2.31 6.15
C ALA A 197 0.60 -2.37 7.63
N ALA A 198 0.06 -3.32 8.38
CA ALA A 198 0.41 -3.53 9.78
C ALA A 198 1.91 -3.85 9.95
N ALA A 199 2.46 -4.75 9.14
CA ALA A 199 3.90 -5.04 9.17
C ALA A 199 4.74 -3.79 8.87
N CYS A 200 4.36 -2.98 7.87
CA CYS A 200 5.03 -1.72 7.58
C CYS A 200 4.96 -0.73 8.76
N GLU A 201 3.82 -0.64 9.43
CA GLU A 201 3.67 0.20 10.62
C GLU A 201 4.60 -0.25 11.75
N GLU A 202 4.71 -1.55 12.01
CA GLU A 202 5.64 -2.08 13.00
C GLU A 202 7.10 -1.70 12.69
N HIS A 203 7.51 -1.74 11.42
CA HIS A 203 8.83 -1.26 11.00
C HIS A 203 9.04 0.22 11.31
N LEU A 204 8.02 1.06 11.09
CA LEU A 204 8.09 2.49 11.37
C LEU A 204 8.13 2.77 12.88
N ILE A 205 7.37 2.01 13.69
CA ILE A 205 7.42 2.07 15.15
C ILE A 205 8.81 1.70 15.65
N MET A 206 9.36 0.57 15.18
CA MET A 206 10.71 0.13 15.53
C MET A 206 11.74 1.19 15.17
N ALA A 207 11.68 1.74 13.97
CA ALA A 207 12.58 2.81 13.53
C ALA A 207 12.51 4.03 14.45
N ARG A 208 11.30 4.46 14.84
CA ARG A 208 11.10 5.60 15.74
C ARG A 208 11.73 5.38 17.10
N VAL A 209 11.50 4.21 17.68
CA VAL A 209 11.98 3.85 19.02
C VAL A 209 13.50 3.81 19.04
N LEU A 210 14.11 3.16 18.05
CA LEU A 210 15.57 3.03 17.97
C LEU A 210 16.25 4.38 17.72
N ALA A 211 15.70 5.21 16.82
CA ALA A 211 16.24 6.54 16.57
C ALA A 211 16.20 7.42 17.83
N ARG A 212 15.09 7.38 18.60
CA ARG A 212 14.98 8.08 19.89
C ARG A 212 15.99 7.55 20.91
N ALA A 213 16.14 6.23 21.02
CA ALA A 213 17.11 5.63 21.93
C ALA A 213 18.54 6.07 21.62
N VAL A 214 18.94 6.12 20.34
CA VAL A 214 20.25 6.63 19.95
C VAL A 214 20.42 8.10 20.36
N CYS A 215 19.43 8.94 20.12
CA CYS A 215 19.48 10.35 20.50
C CYS A 215 19.59 10.53 22.02
N GLU A 216 18.86 9.73 22.81
CA GLU A 216 18.92 9.75 24.27
C GLU A 216 20.28 9.29 24.81
N HIS A 217 20.88 8.25 24.23
CA HIS A 217 22.23 7.80 24.60
C HIS A 217 23.30 8.84 24.21
N TYR A 218 23.15 9.45 23.02
CA TYR A 218 24.04 10.52 22.57
C TYR A 218 23.97 11.73 23.51
N ALA A 219 22.76 12.18 23.89
CA ALA A 219 22.58 13.29 24.81
C ALA A 219 23.21 13.06 26.20
N ARG A 220 23.31 11.80 26.66
CA ARG A 220 23.93 11.44 27.94
C ARG A 220 25.46 11.41 27.89
N HIS A 221 26.05 11.07 26.75
CA HIS A 221 27.46 10.69 26.67
C HIS A 221 28.29 11.49 25.66
N GLY A 222 27.66 12.25 24.77
CA GLY A 222 28.33 13.02 23.71
C GLY A 222 29.01 12.17 22.62
N ASP A 223 28.87 10.84 22.66
CA ASP A 223 29.55 9.89 21.77
C ASP A 223 28.52 9.10 20.95
N LEU A 224 28.32 9.55 19.70
CA LEU A 224 27.37 8.94 18.77
C LEU A 224 27.78 7.51 18.35
N PRO A 225 29.06 7.22 17.98
CA PRO A 225 29.51 5.86 17.74
C PRO A 225 29.23 4.89 18.91
N ARG A 226 29.41 5.34 20.16
CA ARG A 226 29.07 4.56 21.34
C ARG A 226 27.57 4.35 21.49
N ALA A 227 26.77 5.42 21.40
CA ALA A 227 25.31 5.35 21.47
C ALA A 227 24.74 4.35 20.45
N ARG A 228 25.25 4.37 19.21
CA ARG A 228 24.86 3.43 18.15
C ARG A 228 25.16 1.98 18.51
N ARG A 229 26.36 1.70 19.03
CA ARG A 229 26.76 0.33 19.42
C ARG A 229 25.93 -0.21 20.57
N GLU A 230 25.69 0.61 21.60
CA GLU A 230 24.88 0.22 22.76
C GLU A 230 23.45 -0.11 22.35
N VAL A 231 22.79 0.78 21.61
CA VAL A 231 21.41 0.56 21.13
C VAL A 231 21.33 -0.65 20.21
N LEU A 232 22.29 -0.86 19.30
CA LEU A 232 22.29 -2.03 18.41
C LEU A 232 22.46 -3.35 19.18
N ALA A 233 23.32 -3.38 20.20
CA ALA A 233 23.52 -4.55 21.05
C ALA A 233 22.29 -4.89 21.91
N GLU A 234 21.53 -3.89 22.33
CA GLU A 234 20.22 -4.08 22.98
C GLU A 234 19.18 -4.57 21.96
N THR A 235 19.18 -4.01 20.75
CA THR A 235 18.22 -4.36 19.69
C THR A 235 18.29 -5.81 19.26
N ARG A 236 19.50 -6.41 19.18
CA ARG A 236 19.64 -7.84 18.85
C ARG A 236 18.91 -8.74 19.85
N ARG A 237 18.91 -8.37 21.13
CA ARG A 237 18.15 -9.09 22.17
C ARG A 237 16.65 -8.94 21.96
N TRP A 238 16.19 -7.80 21.46
CA TRP A 238 14.78 -7.49 21.21
C TRP A 238 14.21 -8.14 19.95
N VAL A 239 14.96 -8.13 18.84
CA VAL A 239 14.53 -8.77 17.58
C VAL A 239 14.39 -10.28 17.78
N HIS A 240 15.31 -10.91 18.50
CA HIS A 240 15.18 -12.32 18.88
C HIS A 240 13.96 -12.59 19.78
N ALA A 241 13.67 -11.72 20.76
CA ALA A 241 12.48 -11.87 21.60
C ALA A 241 11.16 -11.67 20.82
N SER A 242 11.11 -10.71 19.88
CA SER A 242 9.91 -10.46 19.05
C SER A 242 9.63 -11.60 18.07
N SER A 243 10.67 -12.22 17.50
CA SER A 243 10.56 -13.42 16.67
C SER A 243 9.95 -14.60 17.44
N ILE A 244 10.36 -14.79 18.70
CA ILE A 244 9.78 -15.81 19.61
C ILE A 244 8.32 -15.48 19.96
N ILE A 245 7.98 -14.21 20.19
CA ILE A 245 6.61 -13.78 20.50
C ILE A 245 5.68 -13.97 19.29
N ARG A 246 6.12 -13.63 18.08
CA ARG A 246 5.37 -13.90 16.84
C ARG A 246 5.23 -15.39 16.55
N GLY A 247 6.29 -16.17 16.74
CA GLY A 247 6.29 -17.62 16.56
C GLY A 247 5.43 -18.37 17.58
N THR A 248 5.16 -17.79 18.75
CA THR A 248 4.28 -18.38 19.78
C THR A 248 2.86 -17.85 19.75
N ALA A 249 2.58 -16.77 19.02
CA ALA A 249 1.22 -16.26 18.81
C ALA A 249 0.37 -17.14 17.88
N THR A 250 0.98 -18.08 17.15
CA THR A 250 0.24 -19.07 16.34
C THR A 250 -0.27 -20.26 17.14
N VAL A 251 0.28 -20.55 18.33
CA VAL A 251 -0.30 -21.48 19.31
C VAL A 251 0.22 -21.12 20.69
N ARG A 252 -0.60 -20.53 21.56
CA ARG A 252 -0.28 -20.48 23.00
C ARG A 252 -1.45 -21.04 23.81
N PRO A 253 -1.28 -22.19 24.49
CA PRO A 253 -2.23 -22.63 25.50
C PRO A 253 -2.19 -21.66 26.68
N ALA A 254 -3.35 -21.39 27.28
CA ALA A 254 -3.48 -20.53 28.44
C ALA A 254 -2.61 -21.06 29.60
N GLY A 255 -1.74 -20.21 30.17
CA GLY A 255 -1.06 -20.51 31.44
C GLY A 255 0.47 -20.36 31.49
N ALA A 256 1.17 -20.11 30.37
CA ALA A 256 2.62 -19.97 30.43
C ALA A 256 3.07 -18.62 31.05
N PRO A 257 4.05 -18.60 31.97
CA PRO A 257 4.47 -17.41 32.71
C PRO A 257 5.00 -16.31 31.78
N ARG A 258 4.74 -15.05 32.15
CA ARG A 258 5.23 -13.86 31.42
C ARG A 258 6.75 -13.71 31.65
N PRO A 259 7.58 -13.58 30.60
CA PRO A 259 8.98 -13.24 30.80
C PRO A 259 9.10 -11.84 31.41
N HIS A 260 10.06 -11.67 32.33
CA HIS A 260 10.34 -10.39 32.96
C HIS A 260 10.87 -9.39 31.93
N MET A 261 10.01 -8.50 31.45
CA MET A 261 10.38 -7.38 30.56
C MET A 261 10.72 -6.11 31.36
N GLY A 262 11.79 -5.43 30.95
CA GLY A 262 12.18 -4.10 31.39
C GLY A 262 11.20 -3.00 30.94
N LEU A 263 11.36 -1.78 31.47
CA LEU A 263 10.42 -0.67 31.27
C LEU A 263 10.27 -0.25 29.79
N THR A 264 11.37 -0.24 29.04
CA THR A 264 11.35 0.09 27.60
C THR A 264 10.68 -1.01 26.79
N GLU A 265 10.91 -2.28 27.13
CA GLU A 265 10.25 -3.45 26.50
C GLU A 265 8.74 -3.46 26.78
N ARG A 266 8.31 -3.07 27.98
CA ARG A 266 6.89 -2.86 28.30
C ARG A 266 6.28 -1.71 27.49
N ARG A 267 7.02 -0.61 27.26
CA ARG A 267 6.54 0.53 26.46
C ARG A 267 6.35 0.16 25.00
N ILE A 268 7.26 -0.63 24.42
CA ILE A 268 7.14 -1.09 23.02
C ILE A 268 6.05 -2.14 22.90
N ALA A 269 5.99 -3.14 23.79
CA ALA A 269 4.91 -4.13 23.79
C ALA A 269 3.54 -3.46 23.98
N ALA A 270 3.41 -2.50 24.90
CA ALA A 270 2.21 -1.71 25.05
C ALA A 270 1.89 -0.87 23.81
N SER A 271 2.90 -0.27 23.15
CA SER A 271 2.71 0.50 21.93
C SER A 271 2.27 -0.38 20.75
N VAL A 272 2.87 -1.55 20.57
CA VAL A 272 2.53 -2.49 19.50
C VAL A 272 1.14 -3.12 19.74
N ILE A 273 0.82 -3.48 20.98
CA ILE A 273 -0.48 -4.05 21.35
C ILE A 273 -1.61 -3.00 21.28
N ASN A 274 -1.36 -1.75 21.68
CA ASN A 274 -2.40 -0.72 21.67
C ASN A 274 -2.70 -0.14 20.28
N HIS A 275 -1.80 -0.30 19.31
CA HIS A 275 -2.01 0.16 17.94
C HIS A 275 -2.43 -0.96 16.96
N GLY A 276 -2.24 -2.24 17.32
CA GLY A 276 -2.66 -3.39 16.51
C GLY A 276 -4.09 -3.89 16.71
N VAL A 277 -4.93 -3.20 17.52
CA VAL A 277 -6.33 -3.57 17.74
C VAL A 277 -7.23 -2.48 17.15
N PRO A 278 -8.05 -2.77 16.12
CA PRO A 278 -9.13 -1.87 15.74
C PRO A 278 -10.03 -1.65 16.96
N ARG A 279 -10.13 -0.40 17.43
CA ARG A 279 -11.15 -0.03 18.41
C ARG A 279 -12.52 -0.24 17.76
N VAL A 280 -13.11 -1.40 17.98
CA VAL A 280 -14.56 -1.53 17.93
C VAL A 280 -15.07 -0.85 19.18
N THR A 281 -15.45 0.42 19.06
CA THR A 281 -16.34 1.05 20.03
C THR A 281 -17.67 0.30 20.00
N PRO A 282 -18.10 -0.40 21.07
CA PRO A 282 -19.48 -0.82 21.16
C PRO A 282 -20.33 0.45 21.23
N ALA A 283 -21.23 0.60 20.26
CA ALA A 283 -22.25 1.63 20.30
C ALA A 283 -23.03 1.50 21.61
N ALA A 284 -23.03 2.56 22.42
CA ALA A 284 -23.87 2.67 23.58
C ALA A 284 -25.34 2.58 23.12
N VAL A 285 -25.96 1.44 23.38
CA VAL A 285 -27.41 1.28 23.28
C VAL A 285 -28.01 2.09 24.42
N VAL A 286 -28.61 3.23 24.08
CA VAL A 286 -29.48 3.99 24.98
C VAL A 286 -30.86 3.33 24.95
N PRO A 287 -31.40 2.78 26.05
CA PRO A 287 -32.80 2.45 26.13
C PRO A 287 -33.58 3.75 26.35
N ARG A 288 -34.43 4.05 25.36
CA ARG A 288 -35.46 5.11 25.39
C ARG A 288 -36.29 5.04 26.67
N THR A 289 -36.39 6.17 27.34
CA THR A 289 -37.51 6.51 28.22
C THR A 289 -38.81 6.46 27.40
N VAL A 290 -39.69 5.51 27.71
CA VAL A 290 -41.09 5.53 27.28
C VAL A 290 -41.91 5.89 28.50
N HIS A 291 -42.47 7.10 28.46
CA HIS A 291 -43.62 7.50 29.25
C HIS A 291 -44.74 6.47 29.10
N GLN A 292 -45.26 5.97 30.21
CA GLN A 292 -46.63 5.47 30.29
C GLN A 292 -47.42 6.41 31.19
N GLU A 293 -48.30 7.17 30.56
CA GLU A 293 -49.43 7.81 31.21
C GLU A 293 -50.59 6.80 31.29
N GLY A 294 -51.15 6.70 32.51
CA GLY A 294 -52.59 6.50 32.77
C GLY A 294 -53.11 5.06 32.93
N PRO A 295 -54.21 4.86 33.68
CA PRO A 295 -55.01 5.81 34.46
C PRO A 295 -54.69 5.82 35.97
#